data_AF-A0A919L4M7-F1
#
_entry.id   AF-A0A919L4M7-F1
#
_cell.length_a   1.000
_cell.length_b   1.000
_cell.length_c   1.000
_cell.angle_alpha   90.00
_cell.angle_beta   90.00
_cell.angle_gamma   90.00
#
_symmetry.space_group_name_H-M   'P 1'
#
loop_
_entity.id
_entity.type
_entity.pdbx_description
1 polymer ?
#
loop_
_entity_poly.entity_id
_entity_poly.type
_entity_poly.pdbx_seq_one_letter_code
_entity_poly.pdbx_strand_id
1 'polypeptide(L)' 'MTNPKIHGTAPLDLDGDLAALRGDCARMVPHWAAPAKVITAPVSPSLIHGVKVPATSARLVDAMSDYGD' A
#
# COMPACT_ATOMS: atom_id res chain seq x y z
N MET A 1 -16.38 15.90 -4.53
CA MET A 1 -15.49 14.72 -4.59
C MET A 1 -16.37 13.50 -4.44
N THR A 2 -16.59 12.76 -5.51
CA THR A 2 -17.45 11.57 -5.49
C THR A 2 -16.57 10.36 -5.26
N ASN A 3 -16.77 9.64 -4.15
CA ASN A 3 -16.04 8.41 -3.84
C ASN A 3 -16.36 7.34 -4.90
N PRO A 4 -15.36 6.63 -5.50
CA PRO A 4 -15.66 5.55 -6.41
C PRO A 4 -16.38 4.42 -5.66
N LYS A 5 -17.58 4.07 -6.12
CA LYS A 5 -18.31 2.90 -5.62
C LYS A 5 -17.58 1.65 -6.10
N ILE A 6 -16.98 0.93 -5.16
CA ILE A 6 -16.34 -0.35 -5.42
C ILE A 6 -17.45 -1.39 -5.63
N HIS A 7 -17.62 -1.85 -6.87
CA HIS A 7 -18.55 -2.92 -7.20
C HIS A 7 -17.76 -4.23 -7.30
N GLY A 8 -17.60 -4.90 -6.15
CA GLY A 8 -17.02 -6.25 -6.07
C GLY A 8 -18.09 -7.26 -5.65
N THR A 9 -18.12 -8.43 -6.29
CA THR A 9 -19.02 -9.56 -5.96
C THR A 9 -18.51 -10.40 -4.79
N ALA A 10 -17.33 -10.09 -4.26
CA ALA A 10 -16.81 -10.74 -3.05
C ALA A 10 -17.57 -10.21 -1.82
N PRO A 11 -17.81 -11.03 -0.78
CA PRO A 11 -18.28 -10.53 0.51
C PRO A 11 -17.23 -9.54 1.04
N LEU A 12 -17.48 -8.25 0.84
CA LEU A 12 -16.72 -7.18 1.49
C LEU A 12 -17.31 -6.99 2.87
N ASP A 13 -17.21 -8.02 3.71
CA ASP A 13 -17.48 -7.84 5.14
C ASP A 13 -16.34 -6.98 5.70
N LEU A 14 -16.54 -5.66 5.62
CA LEU A 14 -15.58 -4.67 6.11
C LEU A 14 -15.51 -4.65 7.64
N ASP A 15 -16.41 -5.37 8.32
CA ASP A 15 -16.47 -5.52 9.78
C ASP A 15 -15.73 -6.79 10.28
N GLY A 16 -15.07 -7.51 9.37
CA GLY A 16 -14.26 -8.68 9.71
C GLY A 16 -13.05 -8.35 10.61
N ASP A 17 -12.65 -9.31 11.44
CA ASP A 17 -11.49 -9.16 12.32
C ASP A 17 -10.14 -9.18 11.57
N LEU A 18 -9.04 -8.89 12.27
CA LEU A 18 -7.69 -8.90 11.69
C LEU A 18 -7.30 -10.26 11.09
N ALA A 19 -7.85 -11.37 11.60
CA ALA A 19 -7.56 -12.69 11.08
C ALA A 19 -8.25 -12.91 9.74
N ALA A 20 -9.50 -12.47 9.60
CA ALA A 20 -10.23 -12.46 8.33
C ALA A 20 -9.47 -11.63 7.27
N LEU A 21 -9.05 -10.40 7.62
CA LEU A 21 -8.27 -9.54 6.71
C LEU A 21 -6.97 -10.20 6.23
N ARG A 22 -6.21 -10.82 7.14
CA ARG A 22 -4.99 -11.57 6.77
C ARG A 22 -5.29 -12.74 5.83
N GLY A 23 -6.41 -13.42 6.05
CA GLY A 23 -6.91 -14.48 5.17
C GLY A 23 -7.25 -13.98 3.77
N ASP A 24 -7.90 -12.82 3.65
CA ASP A 24 -8.19 -12.18 2.36
C ASP A 24 -6.92 -11.77 1.62
N CYS A 25 -5.95 -11.17 2.32
CA CYS A 25 -4.65 -10.84 1.74
C CYS A 25 -3.97 -12.10 1.17
N ALA A 26 -3.96 -13.21 1.93
CA ALA A 26 -3.37 -14.47 1.48
C ALA A 26 -4.08 -15.05 0.24
N ARG A 27 -5.42 -14.97 0.17
CA ARG A 27 -6.20 -15.36 -1.01
C ARG A 27 -5.86 -14.52 -2.23
N MET A 28 -5.50 -13.27 -2.04
CA MET A 28 -5.11 -12.38 -3.13
C MET A 28 -3.70 -12.66 -3.66
N VAL A 29 -2.75 -13.10 -2.82
CA VAL A 29 -1.33 -13.30 -3.20
C VAL A 29 -1.12 -13.95 -4.59
N PRO A 30 -1.81 -15.05 -4.97
CA PRO A 30 -1.57 -15.71 -6.26
C PRO A 30 -1.86 -14.84 -7.49
N HIS A 31 -2.68 -13.78 -7.35
CA HIS A 31 -3.04 -12.88 -8.44
C HIS A 31 -2.03 -11.75 -8.67
N TRP A 32 -1.05 -11.61 -7.77
CA TRP A 32 -0.04 -10.55 -7.84
C TRP A 32 1.27 -11.19 -8.26
N ALA A 33 1.65 -11.00 -9.52
CA ALA A 33 2.96 -11.41 -10.00
C ALA A 33 4.03 -10.56 -9.30
N ALA A 34 4.82 -11.18 -8.42
CA ALA A 34 6.00 -10.50 -7.88
C ALA A 34 6.99 -10.22 -9.01
N PRO A 35 7.52 -8.99 -9.12
CA PRO A 35 8.61 -8.73 -10.06
C PRO A 35 9.80 -9.64 -9.72
N ALA A 36 10.55 -10.05 -10.74
CA ALA A 36 11.74 -10.86 -10.53
C ALA A 36 12.65 -10.20 -9.49
N LYS A 37 13.04 -10.95 -8.46
CA LYS A 37 13.90 -10.43 -7.40
C LYS A 37 15.25 -10.05 -8.00
N VAL A 38 15.49 -8.75 -8.17
CA VAL A 38 16.80 -8.23 -8.54
C VAL A 38 17.63 -8.16 -7.26
N ILE A 39 18.66 -8.98 -7.16
CA ILE A 39 19.67 -8.81 -6.11
C ILE A 39 20.60 -7.69 -6.55
N THR A 40 20.34 -6.48 -6.07
CA THR A 40 21.23 -5.33 -6.25
C THR A 40 22.37 -5.41 -5.23
N ALA A 41 23.59 -5.12 -5.65
CA ALA A 41 24.70 -4.94 -4.73
C ALA A 41 24.42 -3.76 -3.77
N PRO A 42 24.91 -3.81 -2.52
CA PRO A 42 24.85 -2.66 -1.63
C PRO A 42 25.51 -1.44 -2.28
N VAL A 43 24.86 -0.28 -2.19
CA VAL A 43 25.39 1.00 -2.65
C VAL A 43 25.83 1.84 -1.45
N SER A 44 26.78 2.74 -1.65
CA SER A 44 27.14 3.70 -0.60
C SER A 44 25.95 4.61 -0.28
N PRO A 45 25.76 5.05 0.97
CA PRO A 45 24.66 5.95 1.33
C PRO A 45 24.62 7.24 0.50
N SER A 46 25.78 7.73 0.06
CA SER A 46 25.90 8.92 -0.78
C SER A 46 25.23 8.78 -2.17
N LEU A 47 24.94 7.55 -2.61
CA LEU A 47 24.23 7.26 -3.86
C LEU A 47 22.71 7.14 -3.68
N ILE A 48 22.20 7.23 -2.46
CA ILE A 48 20.77 7.21 -2.16
C ILE A 48 20.25 8.64 -2.31
N HIS A 49 19.79 8.99 -3.52
CA HIS A 49 19.33 10.35 -3.84
C HIS A 49 17.89 10.66 -3.37
N GLY A 50 17.25 9.72 -2.67
CA GLY A 50 15.88 9.86 -2.18
C GLY A 50 14.83 9.95 -3.29
N VAL A 51 13.59 10.23 -2.91
CA VAL A 51 12.46 10.45 -3.83
C VAL A 51 11.98 11.87 -3.64
N LYS A 52 11.86 12.63 -4.74
CA LYS A 52 11.30 13.99 -4.71
C LYS A 52 9.78 13.91 -4.88
N VAL A 53 9.05 14.13 -3.81
CA VAL A 53 7.58 14.15 -3.82
C VAL A 53 7.08 15.57 -4.10
N PRO A 54 6.18 15.80 -5.08
CA PRO A 54 5.59 17.11 -5.30
C PRO A 54 4.77 17.59 -4.09
N ALA A 55 4.79 18.90 -3.81
CA ALA A 55 4.10 19.48 -2.66
C ALA A 55 2.60 19.16 -2.62
N THR A 56 1.94 19.12 -3.78
CA THR A 56 0.52 18.75 -3.89
C THR A 56 0.23 17.34 -3.35
N SER A 57 1.14 16.39 -3.59
CA SER A 57 1.02 15.01 -3.09
C SER A 57 1.31 14.92 -1.59
N ALA A 58 2.26 15.71 -1.08
CA ALA A 58 2.60 15.75 0.35
C ALA A 58 1.42 16.26 1.20
N ARG A 59 0.66 17.23 0.70
CA ARG A 59 -0.54 17.74 1.39
C ARG A 59 -1.65 16.70 1.61
N LEU A 60 -1.69 15.65 0.78
CA LEU A 60 -2.63 14.55 0.98
C LEU A 60 -2.27 13.73 2.24
N VAL A 61 -0.98 13.61 2.55
CA VAL A 61 -0.48 12.93 3.74
C VAL A 61 -0.65 13.79 5.00
N ASP A 62 -0.43 15.10 4.87
CA ASP A 62 -0.59 16.10 5.95
C ASP A 62 -2.02 16.15 6.53
N ALA A 63 -3.01 15.69 5.76
CA ALA A 63 -4.41 15.62 6.18
C ALA A 63 -4.80 14.28 6.83
N MET A 64 -3.88 13.31 6.93
CA MET A 64 -4.13 12.02 7.57
C MET A 64 -3.71 12.06 9.04
N SER A 65 -4.39 11.27 9.88
CA SER A 65 -3.99 11.11 11.28
C SER A 65 -2.55 10.58 11.39
N ASP A 66 -1.82 11.05 12.39
CA ASP A 66 -0.53 10.49 12.75
C ASP A 66 -0.68 9.01 13.12
N TYR A 67 0.28 8.21 12.70
CA TYR A 67 0.25 6.78 12.96
C TYR A 67 0.68 6.48 14.40
N GLY A 68 -0.22 5.88 15.20
CA GLY A 68 0.10 5.33 16.51
C GLY A 68 -0.30 6.17 17.72
N ASP A 69 -1.07 7.25 17.53
CA ASP A 69 -1.85 7.88 18.60
C ASP A 69 -3.16 7.11 18.86
#